data_AF-A0A8T5AHB0-F1
#
_entry.id   AF-A0A8T5AHB0-F1
#
_cell.length_a   1.000
_cell.length_b   1.000
_cell.length_c   1.000
_cell.angle_alpha   90.00
_cell.angle_beta   90.00
_cell.angle_gamma   90.00
#
_symmetry.space_group_name_H-M   'P 1'
#
loop_
_entity.id
_entity.type
_entity.pdbx_description
1 polymer ?
#
loop_
_entity_poly.entity_id
_entity_poly.type
_entity_poly.pdbx_seq_one_letter_code
_entity_poly.pdbx_strand_id
1 'polypeptide(L)'
;PRQLVEALHSIVLKHKETFAVAVRENLALLKVKGVGLEEQPGLIGRIADPLRANRLNIFGIFTITSSVLVLVEWNNREKAINLVRRSLKKKFHGEEV
;
A
#
# COMPACT_ATOMS: atom_id res chain seq x y z
N PRO A 1 7.82 -7.24 19.84
CA PRO A 1 7.33 -8.03 18.68
C PRO A 1 7.02 -9.49 19.04
N ARG A 2 7.99 -10.27 19.54
CA ARG A 2 7.83 -11.71 19.82
C ARG A 2 6.64 -12.07 20.72
N GLN A 3 6.50 -11.40 21.87
CA GLN A 3 5.38 -11.65 22.79
C GLN A 3 4.00 -11.45 22.15
N LEU A 4 3.85 -10.43 21.29
CA LEU A 4 2.61 -10.18 20.55
C LEU A 4 2.31 -11.31 19.56
N VAL A 5 3.33 -11.83 18.89
CA VAL A 5 3.20 -12.92 17.92
C VAL A 5 2.84 -14.22 18.61
N GLU A 6 3.43 -14.50 19.77
CA GLU A 6 3.07 -15.66 20.61
C GLU A 6 1.62 -15.56 21.12
N ALA A 7 1.18 -14.35 21.50
CA ALA A 7 -0.22 -14.11 21.88
C ALA A 7 -1.18 -14.33 20.69
N LEU A 8 -0.86 -13.79 19.50
CA LEU A 8 -1.66 -14.02 18.28
C LEU A 8 -1.67 -15.49 17.86
N HIS A 9 -0.52 -16.16 17.93
CA HIS A 9 -0.40 -17.60 17.64
C HIS A 9 -1.30 -18.42 18.58
N SER A 10 -1.31 -18.09 19.88
CA SER A 10 -2.17 -18.74 20.87
C SER A 10 -3.66 -18.53 20.57
N ILE A 11 -4.04 -17.40 19.98
CA ILE A 11 -5.42 -17.15 19.52
C ILE A 11 -5.72 -18.01 18.30
N VAL A 12 -4.84 -18.00 17.28
CA VAL A 12 -5.03 -18.79 16.05
C VAL A 12 -5.22 -20.29 16.36
N LEU A 13 -4.45 -20.85 17.29
CA LEU A 13 -4.60 -22.26 17.69
C LEU A 13 -5.95 -22.59 18.35
N LYS A 14 -6.65 -21.61 18.92
CA LYS A 14 -7.93 -21.81 19.61
C LYS A 14 -9.14 -21.74 18.67
N HIS A 15 -8.98 -21.24 17.45
CA HIS A 15 -10.06 -21.05 16.48
C HIS A 15 -9.85 -21.93 15.25
N LYS A 16 -10.76 -22.89 15.02
CA LYS A 16 -10.65 -23.87 13.92
C LYS A 16 -10.73 -23.24 12.53
N GLU A 17 -11.29 -22.04 12.44
CA GLU A 17 -11.46 -21.25 11.22
C GLU A 17 -10.15 -20.53 10.82
N THR A 18 -9.17 -20.44 11.72
CA THR A 18 -7.89 -19.75 11.47
C THR A 18 -6.74 -20.73 11.35
N PHE A 19 -5.82 -20.49 10.40
CA PHE A 19 -4.78 -21.47 10.05
C PHE A 19 -3.37 -21.08 10.51
N ALA A 20 -2.96 -19.83 10.31
CA ALA A 20 -1.60 -19.39 10.58
C ALA A 20 -1.49 -17.88 10.84
N VAL A 21 -0.43 -17.49 11.55
CA VAL A 21 0.02 -16.10 11.67
C VAL A 21 1.46 -16.01 11.18
N ALA A 22 1.77 -14.98 10.40
CA ALA A 22 3.11 -14.69 9.93
C ALA A 22 3.43 -13.21 10.15
N VAL A 23 4.69 -12.91 10.41
CA VAL A 23 5.18 -11.55 10.61
C VAL A 23 6.10 -11.18 9.48
N ARG A 24 5.88 -9.99 8.93
CA ARG A 24 6.81 -9.39 7.98
C ARG A 24 7.30 -8.06 8.53
N GLU A 25 8.60 -7.99 8.74
CA GLU A 25 9.29 -6.78 9.18
C GLU A 25 9.85 -6.01 7.97
N ASN A 26 10.45 -4.85 8.24
CA ASN A 26 11.10 -4.02 7.21
C ASN A 26 10.17 -3.59 6.07
N LEU A 27 8.94 -3.22 6.42
CA LEU A 27 7.99 -2.59 5.50
C LEU A 27 7.88 -1.09 5.75
N ALA A 28 7.73 -0.31 4.68
CA ALA A 28 7.36 1.09 4.73
C ALA A 28 5.91 1.27 4.30
N LEU A 29 5.16 2.07 5.06
CA LEU A 29 3.79 2.47 4.73
C LEU A 29 3.81 3.84 4.05
N LEU A 30 3.56 3.87 2.75
CA LEU A 30 3.42 5.09 1.96
C LEU A 30 1.98 5.58 2.06
N LYS A 31 1.78 6.84 2.46
CA LYS A 31 0.46 7.46 2.55
C LYS A 31 0.28 8.49 1.44
N VAL A 32 -0.57 8.17 0.48
CA VAL A 32 -1.07 9.12 -0.53
C VAL A 32 -2.31 9.78 0.08
N LYS A 33 -2.34 11.12 0.16
CA LYS A 33 -3.50 11.88 0.66
C LYS A 33 -4.11 12.70 -0.48
N GLY A 34 -5.42 12.87 -0.45
CA GLY A 34 -6.16 13.67 -1.41
C GLY A 34 -7.65 13.70 -1.07
N VAL A 35 -8.42 14.49 -1.80
CA VAL A 35 -9.88 14.57 -1.68
C VAL A 35 -10.50 13.70 -2.78
N GLY A 36 -11.55 12.94 -2.47
CA GLY A 36 -12.29 12.12 -3.43
C GLY A 36 -11.42 11.03 -4.09
N LEU A 37 -10.44 10.47 -3.37
CA LEU A 37 -9.55 9.45 -3.95
C LEU A 37 -10.30 8.15 -4.26
N GLU A 38 -11.32 7.83 -3.47
CA GLU A 38 -12.23 6.72 -3.66
C GLU A 38 -13.12 6.87 -4.91
N GLU A 39 -13.37 8.11 -5.34
CA GLU A 39 -14.21 8.42 -6.49
C GLU A 39 -13.42 8.45 -7.80
N GLN A 40 -12.09 8.39 -7.75
CA GLN A 40 -11.20 8.50 -8.91
C GLN A 40 -10.91 7.12 -9.53
N PRO A 41 -11.54 6.76 -10.68
CA PRO A 41 -11.31 5.46 -11.30
C PRO A 41 -9.86 5.33 -11.76
N GLY A 42 -9.28 4.15 -11.58
CA GLY A 42 -7.90 3.87 -12.00
C GLY A 42 -6.81 4.46 -11.10
N LEU A 43 -7.14 5.16 -10.01
CA LEU A 43 -6.14 5.70 -9.06
C LEU A 43 -5.19 4.62 -8.55
N ILE A 44 -5.71 3.44 -8.18
CA ILE A 44 -4.89 2.33 -7.70
C ILE A 44 -3.92 1.84 -8.79
N GLY A 45 -4.37 1.77 -10.05
CA GLY A 45 -3.50 1.47 -11.19
C GLY A 45 -2.39 2.51 -11.36
N ARG A 46 -2.72 3.81 -11.30
CA ARG A 46 -1.73 4.91 -11.37
C ARG A 46 -0.68 4.83 -10.25
N ILE A 47 -1.02 4.29 -9.09
CA ILE A 47 -0.09 4.05 -7.99
C ILE A 47 0.73 2.77 -8.22
N ALA A 48 0.07 1.67 -8.59
CA ALA A 48 0.67 0.34 -8.66
C ALA A 48 1.54 0.12 -9.90
N ASP A 49 1.14 0.64 -11.06
CA ASP A 49 1.86 0.47 -12.33
C ASP A 49 3.32 0.92 -12.32
N PRO A 50 3.67 2.13 -11.82
CA PRO A 50 5.07 2.53 -11.79
C PRO A 50 5.90 1.66 -10.82
N LEU A 51 5.29 1.12 -9.75
CA LEU A 51 5.95 0.17 -8.84
C LEU A 51 6.21 -1.16 -9.56
N ARG A 52 5.20 -1.71 -10.23
CA ARG A 52 5.31 -2.93 -11.07
C ARG A 52 6.39 -2.79 -12.13
N ALA A 53 6.37 -1.70 -12.91
CA ALA A 53 7.36 -1.44 -13.96
C ALA A 53 8.80 -1.35 -13.44
N ASN A 54 8.97 -1.01 -12.17
CA ASN A 54 10.28 -0.90 -11.51
C ASN A 54 10.61 -2.11 -10.63
N ARG A 55 9.85 -3.21 -10.74
CA ARG A 55 10.01 -4.45 -9.99
C ARG A 55 9.98 -4.24 -8.46
N LEU A 56 9.16 -3.29 -8.00
CA LEU A 56 8.91 -3.07 -6.58
C LEU A 56 7.63 -3.78 -6.17
N ASN A 57 7.73 -4.69 -5.20
CA ASN A 57 6.58 -5.43 -4.72
C ASN A 57 5.68 -4.57 -3.82
N ILE A 58 4.37 -4.86 -3.85
CA ILE A 58 3.37 -4.26 -2.97
C ILE A 58 2.85 -5.34 -2.03
N PHE A 59 2.98 -5.12 -0.72
CA PHE A 59 2.55 -6.07 0.31
C PHE A 59 1.12 -5.82 0.80
N GLY A 60 0.59 -4.64 0.51
CA GLY A 60 -0.77 -4.27 0.88
C GLY A 60 -1.13 -2.92 0.28
N ILE A 61 -2.41 -2.79 -0.09
CA ILE A 61 -3.04 -1.53 -0.49
C ILE A 61 -4.30 -1.39 0.37
N PHE A 62 -4.41 -0.26 1.05
CA PHE A 62 -5.58 0.08 1.85
C PHE A 62 -6.15 1.38 1.36
N THR A 63 -7.38 1.35 0.90
CA THR A 63 -8.13 2.53 0.49
C THR A 63 -8.98 3.01 1.65
N ILE A 64 -8.82 4.27 2.01
CA ILE A 64 -9.71 5.02 2.89
C ILE A 64 -10.11 6.29 2.15
N THR A 65 -11.29 6.85 2.44
CA THR A 65 -11.86 8.06 1.82
C THR A 65 -10.80 9.04 1.31
N SER A 66 -10.03 9.64 2.22
CA SER A 66 -9.03 10.66 1.86
C SER A 66 -7.60 10.15 1.74
N SER A 67 -7.35 8.83 1.69
CA SER A 67 -6.00 8.30 1.53
C SER A 67 -5.91 6.91 0.90
N VAL A 68 -4.84 6.68 0.16
CA VAL A 68 -4.39 5.32 -0.21
C VAL A 68 -3.10 5.03 0.55
N LEU A 69 -3.10 3.94 1.30
CA LEU A 69 -1.92 3.43 2.00
C LEU A 69 -1.32 2.26 1.22
N VAL A 70 -0.01 2.30 0.98
CA VAL A 70 0.70 1.27 0.21
C VAL A 70 1.88 0.75 1.03
N LEU A 71 1.94 -0.56 1.25
CA LEU A 71 3.07 -1.22 1.91
C LEU A 71 4.10 -1.70 0.88
N VAL A 72 5.34 -1.29 1.05
CA VAL A 72 6.51 -1.71 0.24
C VAL A 72 7.68 -2.07 1.15
N GLU A 73 8.77 -2.62 0.60
CA GLU A 73 9.99 -2.83 1.37
C GLU A 73 10.62 -1.51 1.84
N TRP A 74 11.08 -1.48 3.09
CA TRP A 74 11.68 -0.30 3.71
C TRP A 74 12.85 0.29 2.92
N ASN A 75 13.69 -0.58 2.36
CA ASN A 75 14.86 -0.19 1.56
C ASN A 75 14.47 0.45 0.23
N ASN A 76 13.26 0.19 -0.26
CA ASN A 76 12.74 0.72 -1.52
C ASN A 76 11.84 1.96 -1.35
N ARG A 77 11.60 2.41 -0.11
CA ARG A 77 10.62 3.45 0.22
C ARG A 77 10.80 4.74 -0.59
N GLU A 78 12.03 5.23 -0.74
CA GLU A 78 12.31 6.51 -1.40
C GLU A 78 12.08 6.41 -2.92
N LYS A 79 12.53 5.31 -3.52
CA LYS A 79 12.25 5.00 -4.93
C LYS A 79 10.74 4.88 -5.16
N ALA A 80 10.02 4.17 -4.30
CA ALA A 80 8.58 4.00 -4.38
C ALA A 80 7.84 5.34 -4.25
N ILE A 81 8.20 6.18 -3.27
CA ILE A 81 7.62 7.53 -3.10
C ILE A 81 7.82 8.36 -4.37
N ASN A 82 9.02 8.37 -4.93
CA ASN A 82 9.33 9.17 -6.13
C ASN A 82 8.59 8.67 -7.38
N LEU A 83 8.39 7.36 -7.51
CA LEU A 83 7.62 6.76 -8.60
C LEU A 83 6.13 7.11 -8.51
N VAL A 84 5.52 6.88 -7.34
CA VAL A 84 4.10 7.20 -7.08
C VAL A 84 3.85 8.70 -7.22
N ARG A 85 4.73 9.54 -6.67
CA ARG A 85 4.59 10.99 -6.78
C ARG A 85 4.61 11.47 -8.23
N ARG A 86 5.44 10.87 -9.09
CA ARG A 86 5.51 11.23 -10.52
C ARG A 86 4.28 10.77 -11.30
N SER A 87 3.73 9.59 -11.01
CA SER A 87 2.54 9.10 -11.70
C SER A 87 1.29 9.90 -11.35
N LEU A 88 1.19 10.41 -10.12
CA LEU A 88 0.07 11.23 -9.67
C LEU A 88 0.18 12.70 -10.13
N LYS A 89 1.39 13.20 -10.41
CA LYS A 89 1.64 14.57 -10.90
C LYS A 89 1.29 14.80 -12.38
N LYS A 90 1.10 13.76 -13.20
CA LYS A 90 0.68 13.96 -14.60
C LYS A 90 -0.71 14.61 -14.61
N LYS A 91 -0.74 15.91 -14.92
CA LYS A 91 -1.94 16.71 -15.14
C LYS A 91 -2.79 16.14 -16.27
N PHE A 92 -4.10 16.18 -16.06
CA PHE A 92 -5.14 16.25 -17.08
C PHE A 92 -4.69 17.16 -18.23
N HIS A 93 -4.52 16.59 -19.43
CA HIS A 93 -4.54 17.31 -20.70
C HIS A 93 -5.92 17.05 -21.31
N GLY A 94 -6.90 17.83 -20.89
CA GLY A 94 -8.26 17.76 -21.38
C GLY A 94 -9.05 18.89 -20.73
N GLU A 95 -9.60 19.75 -21.57
CA GLU A 95 -10.47 20.89 -21.27
C GLU A 95 -9.74 22.22 -20.96
N GLU A 96 -9.28 22.85 -22.03
CA GLU A 96 -9.58 24.27 -22.24
C GLU A 96 -11.05 24.40 -22.65
N VAL A 97 -11.81 25.18 -21.88
CA VAL A 97 -12.96 26.00 -22.33
C VAL A 97 -12.93 27.30 -21.56
#